data_AF-A0A1F9YWG6-F1
#
_entry.id   AF-A0A1F9YWG6-F1
#
_cell.length_a   1.000
_cell.length_b   1.000
_cell.length_c   1.000
_cell.angle_alpha   90.00
_cell.angle_beta   90.00
_cell.angle_gamma   90.00
#
_symmetry.space_group_name_H-M   'P 1'
#
loop_
_entity.id
_entity.type
_entity.pdbx_description
1 polymer ?
#
loop_
_entity_poly.entity_id
_entity_poly.type
_entity_poly.pdbx_seq_one_letter_code
_entity_poly.pdbx_strand_id
1 'polypeptide(L)'
;MSLIGSETFKWEDANKRGNIMYRMPRNIKWNDNIVVREDELAVFYRDGKALAYIDRPDRYALTSLNAPIIGTILQKIGGVQQQAEVVYLQKRIFDGKFGSKQPYQFRDKEFGMVNLRVFGEFRYKVSAPENFVNQFVGTFNFSTSAEVEERIKEQMVILIYDSLGDMKNEGMGVADFAANLTNIEQVVLTRTKDHFDLYGITIDKLSGLYVSLPEEVQKAVDLKSSMTILGANYMQYQTGQAMREAATNPSGGAAGVGVGVGAGIGMGYQMMGAMQTPQPGQPAQVAAAPPQIACQKCGVLNPQTNKFCSGCGGKLGVTMVPCPNCKKDIQEGAKFCPECGKPTTVPTKKCAKCGADAPETSKFCPSCGKAL
;
A
#
# COMPACT_ATOMS: atom_id res chain seq x y z
N MET A 1 -12.06 -8.81 -58.60
CA MET A 1 -10.85 -7.96 -58.66
C MET A 1 -11.03 -6.97 -59.79
N SER A 2 -10.81 -5.68 -59.55
CA SER A 2 -10.82 -4.66 -60.59
C SER A 2 -9.51 -4.75 -61.40
N LEU A 3 -9.58 -4.53 -62.72
CA LEU A 3 -8.46 -4.56 -63.67
C LEU A 3 -7.32 -3.57 -63.36
N ILE A 4 -7.45 -2.74 -62.32
CA ILE A 4 -6.50 -1.69 -61.89
C ILE A 4 -5.93 -1.95 -60.48
N GLY A 5 -6.19 -3.11 -59.86
CA GLY A 5 -5.57 -3.47 -58.57
C GLY A 5 -6.07 -2.68 -57.35
N SER A 6 -7.18 -1.95 -57.49
CA SER A 6 -7.89 -1.29 -56.39
C SER A 6 -8.70 -2.28 -55.58
N GLU A 7 -8.62 -2.20 -54.25
CA GLU A 7 -9.39 -3.03 -53.32
C GLU A 7 -10.36 -2.20 -52.49
N THR A 8 -11.40 -2.85 -51.96
CA THR A 8 -12.32 -2.23 -50.99
C THR A 8 -12.02 -2.80 -49.62
N PHE A 9 -11.73 -1.93 -48.67
CA PHE A 9 -11.48 -2.26 -47.29
C PHE A 9 -12.69 -1.99 -46.43
N LYS A 10 -12.94 -2.90 -45.51
CA LYS A 10 -13.90 -2.72 -44.43
C LYS A 10 -13.26 -3.29 -43.17
N TRP A 11 -13.60 -2.71 -42.03
CA TRP A 11 -13.26 -3.35 -40.78
C TRP A 11 -14.12 -4.62 -40.64
N GLU A 12 -13.46 -5.78 -40.64
CA GLU A 12 -14.12 -7.08 -40.53
C GLU A 12 -14.72 -7.29 -39.13
N ASP A 13 -15.94 -7.82 -39.07
CA ASP A 13 -16.69 -7.93 -37.81
C ASP A 13 -16.02 -8.83 -36.77
N ALA A 14 -15.22 -9.81 -37.22
CA ALA A 14 -14.40 -10.65 -36.36
C ALA A 14 -13.39 -9.83 -35.53
N ASN A 15 -12.87 -8.74 -36.11
CA ASN A 15 -11.85 -7.89 -35.50
C ASN A 15 -12.44 -6.68 -34.78
N LYS A 16 -13.76 -6.56 -34.68
CA LYS A 16 -14.44 -5.40 -34.05
C LYS A 16 -14.75 -5.57 -32.57
N ARG A 17 -15.18 -6.77 -32.16
CA ARG A 17 -15.94 -6.96 -30.92
C ARG A 17 -15.27 -6.44 -29.64
N GLY A 18 -13.95 -6.52 -29.54
CA GLY A 18 -13.19 -6.01 -28.38
C GLY A 18 -12.33 -4.79 -28.67
N ASN A 19 -12.29 -4.32 -29.91
CA ASN A 19 -11.27 -3.38 -30.35
C ASN A 19 -11.85 -1.97 -30.49
N ILE A 20 -11.32 -1.02 -29.70
CA ILE A 20 -11.65 0.40 -29.80
C ILE A 20 -11.10 1.04 -31.08
N MET A 21 -10.03 0.46 -31.61
CA MET A 21 -9.31 0.93 -32.79
C MET A 21 -8.83 -0.24 -33.66
N TYR A 22 -8.83 -0.02 -34.97
CA TYR A 22 -8.17 -0.90 -35.93
C TYR A 22 -7.36 -0.08 -36.94
N ARG A 23 -6.04 -0.29 -36.91
CA ARG A 23 -5.12 0.27 -37.89
C ARG A 23 -5.00 -0.69 -39.07
N MET A 24 -5.21 -0.18 -40.27
CA MET A 24 -5.15 -1.01 -41.47
C MET A 24 -3.72 -1.56 -41.67
N PRO A 25 -3.52 -2.87 -41.90
CA PRO A 25 -2.20 -3.50 -41.89
C PRO A 25 -1.38 -3.27 -43.17
N ARG A 26 -1.94 -2.58 -44.17
CA ARG A 26 -1.25 -2.20 -45.39
C ARG A 26 -1.46 -0.74 -45.72
N ASN A 27 -0.47 -0.15 -46.38
CA ASN A 27 -0.61 1.17 -46.97
C ASN A 27 -1.73 1.18 -48.02
N ILE A 28 -2.42 2.32 -48.05
CA ILE A 28 -3.45 2.63 -49.03
C ILE A 28 -2.80 2.84 -50.40
N LYS A 29 -3.41 2.24 -51.43
CA LYS A 29 -3.07 2.48 -52.83
C LYS A 29 -4.06 3.45 -53.45
N TRP A 30 -3.62 4.07 -54.55
CA TRP A 30 -4.50 4.90 -55.36
C TRP A 30 -5.73 4.08 -55.83
N ASN A 31 -6.91 4.68 -55.68
CA ASN A 31 -8.22 4.09 -55.99
C ASN A 31 -8.70 2.97 -55.06
N ASP A 32 -8.01 2.71 -53.95
CA ASP A 32 -8.58 1.91 -52.87
C ASP A 32 -9.84 2.60 -52.32
N ASN A 33 -10.82 1.79 -51.91
CA ASN A 33 -12.04 2.27 -51.28
C ASN A 33 -12.08 1.80 -49.83
N ILE A 34 -12.67 2.60 -48.95
CA ILE A 34 -13.00 2.19 -47.59
C ILE A 34 -14.50 2.23 -47.38
N VAL A 35 -15.01 1.37 -46.50
CA VAL A 35 -16.39 1.38 -46.06
C VAL A 35 -16.39 1.73 -44.59
N VAL A 36 -17.06 2.84 -44.25
CA VAL A 36 -17.29 3.28 -42.87
C VAL A 36 -18.73 2.94 -42.51
N ARG A 37 -18.92 2.24 -41.39
CA ARG A 37 -20.25 1.86 -40.88
C ARG A 37 -20.78 2.87 -39.86
N GLU A 38 -22.04 2.73 -39.46
CA GLU A 38 -22.72 3.62 -38.51
C GLU A 38 -22.02 3.74 -37.16
N ASP A 39 -21.46 2.63 -36.67
CA ASP A 39 -20.76 2.53 -35.40
C ASP A 39 -19.26 2.87 -35.48
N GLU A 40 -18.80 3.29 -36.66
CA GLU A 40 -17.38 3.52 -36.96
C GLU A 40 -17.11 4.97 -37.37
N LEU A 41 -15.87 5.37 -37.14
CA LEU A 41 -15.27 6.56 -37.73
C LEU A 41 -13.93 6.15 -38.34
N ALA A 42 -13.63 6.61 -39.55
CA ALA A 42 -12.33 6.38 -40.18
C ALA A 42 -11.50 7.66 -40.19
N VAL A 43 -10.22 7.53 -39.85
CA VAL A 43 -9.24 8.62 -39.88
C VAL A 43 -8.23 8.31 -40.96
N PHE A 44 -8.13 9.21 -41.93
CA PHE A 44 -7.12 9.12 -42.98
C PHE A 44 -5.83 9.78 -42.51
N TYR A 45 -4.76 9.01 -42.45
CA TYR A 45 -3.46 9.43 -41.95
C TYR A 45 -2.45 9.38 -43.09
N ARG A 46 -1.64 10.42 -43.24
CA ARG A 46 -0.57 10.45 -44.24
C ARG A 46 0.65 11.16 -43.67
N ASP A 47 1.82 10.55 -43.83
CA ASP A 47 3.10 11.13 -43.45
C ASP A 47 3.12 11.70 -42.01
N GLY A 48 2.49 11.02 -41.05
CA GLY A 48 2.45 11.49 -39.66
C GLY A 48 1.34 12.51 -39.33
N LYS A 49 0.39 12.75 -40.24
CA LYS A 49 -0.70 13.72 -40.03
C LYS A 49 -2.06 13.13 -40.35
N ALA A 50 -3.04 13.38 -39.48
CA ALA A 50 -4.44 13.13 -39.78
C ALA A 50 -4.93 14.19 -40.78
N LEU A 51 -5.37 13.76 -41.96
CA LEU A 51 -5.81 14.64 -43.04
C LEU A 51 -7.33 14.76 -43.10
N ALA A 52 -8.06 13.72 -42.70
CA ALA A 52 -9.52 13.72 -42.72
C ALA A 52 -10.10 12.79 -41.65
N TYR A 53 -11.21 13.22 -41.05
CA TYR A 53 -12.06 12.42 -40.16
C TYR A 53 -13.38 12.15 -40.88
N ILE A 54 -13.66 10.88 -41.12
CA ILE A 54 -14.81 10.40 -41.89
C ILE A 54 -15.79 9.77 -40.92
N ASP A 55 -16.75 10.58 -40.50
CA ASP A 55 -17.74 10.23 -39.49
C ASP A 55 -19.06 9.71 -40.10
N ARG A 56 -19.28 9.93 -41.39
CA ARG A 56 -20.52 9.52 -42.05
C ARG A 56 -20.41 8.09 -42.58
N PRO A 57 -21.47 7.27 -42.43
CA PRO A 57 -21.47 5.91 -42.94
C PRO A 57 -21.63 5.94 -44.45
N ASP A 58 -20.61 5.51 -45.18
CA ASP A 58 -20.63 5.40 -46.64
C ASP A 58 -19.41 4.61 -47.14
N ARG A 59 -19.36 4.39 -48.45
CA ARG A 59 -18.16 3.99 -49.16
C ARG A 59 -17.42 5.22 -49.66
N TYR A 60 -16.16 5.37 -49.24
CA TYR A 60 -15.29 6.46 -49.66
C TYR A 60 -14.20 5.95 -50.58
N ALA A 61 -14.07 6.57 -51.76
CA ALA A 61 -12.93 6.36 -52.64
C ALA A 61 -11.75 7.19 -52.15
N LEU A 62 -10.61 6.57 -51.83
CA LEU A 62 -9.43 7.25 -51.30
C LEU A 62 -8.65 8.04 -52.39
N THR A 63 -9.16 8.05 -53.63
CA THR A 63 -8.76 8.97 -54.71
C THR A 63 -9.17 10.42 -54.44
N SER A 64 -10.32 10.65 -53.79
CA SER A 64 -10.83 12.00 -53.53
C SER A 64 -10.16 12.67 -52.32
N LEU A 65 -9.74 11.87 -51.35
CA LEU A 65 -9.05 12.32 -50.12
C LEU A 65 -7.55 12.56 -50.33
N ASN A 66 -6.98 11.99 -51.39
CA ASN A 66 -5.59 12.21 -51.82
C ASN A 66 -5.41 13.43 -52.74
N ALA A 67 -6.39 14.33 -52.83
CA ALA A 67 -6.27 15.57 -53.60
C ALA A 67 -5.89 16.77 -52.70
N PRO A 68 -4.62 16.98 -52.36
CA PRO A 68 -4.11 18.31 -52.12
C PRO A 68 -3.68 18.90 -53.47
N ILE A 69 -4.15 20.10 -53.76
CA ILE A 69 -3.42 21.02 -54.64
C ILE A 69 -1.95 20.98 -54.20
N ILE A 70 -1.03 20.66 -55.12
CA ILE A 70 0.41 20.37 -54.95
C ILE A 70 0.75 18.88 -54.75
N GLY A 71 0.92 18.18 -55.87
CA GLY A 71 1.53 16.86 -55.93
C GLY A 71 2.13 16.46 -57.29
N THR A 72 1.93 17.27 -58.33
CA THR A 72 2.31 16.90 -59.70
C THR A 72 3.81 17.01 -60.00
N ILE A 73 4.64 17.48 -59.06
CA ILE A 73 6.08 17.70 -59.28
C ILE A 73 6.98 16.72 -58.50
N LEU A 74 6.51 16.07 -57.41
CA LEU A 74 7.37 15.21 -56.58
C LEU A 74 7.36 13.72 -56.97
N GLN A 75 6.37 13.24 -57.72
CA GLN A 75 6.31 11.83 -58.14
C GLN A 75 7.35 11.44 -59.22
N LYS A 76 8.02 12.40 -59.87
CA LYS A 76 8.93 12.12 -60.99
C LYS A 76 10.41 11.95 -60.63
N ILE A 77 10.84 12.12 -59.37
CA ILE A 77 12.29 12.14 -59.05
C ILE A 77 12.71 11.21 -57.89
N GLY A 78 11.82 10.73 -57.02
CA GLY A 78 12.23 9.83 -55.93
C GLY A 78 11.20 8.75 -55.68
N GLY A 79 11.63 7.49 -55.64
CA GLY A 79 10.81 6.31 -55.29
C GLY A 79 10.30 6.31 -53.83
N VAL A 80 9.82 7.45 -53.34
CA VAL A 80 9.25 7.65 -52.02
C VAL A 80 7.83 7.11 -52.04
N GLN A 81 7.64 5.93 -51.45
CA GLN A 81 6.32 5.37 -51.17
C GLN A 81 5.67 6.22 -50.07
N GLN A 82 4.72 7.07 -50.44
CA GLN A 82 3.92 7.83 -49.45
C GLN A 82 3.18 6.83 -48.55
N GLN A 83 3.38 6.93 -47.24
CA GLN A 83 2.73 6.06 -46.26
C GLN A 83 1.38 6.69 -45.90
N ALA A 84 0.35 6.26 -46.63
CA ALA A 84 -1.04 6.59 -46.35
C ALA A 84 -1.70 5.40 -45.64
N GLU A 85 -2.36 5.67 -44.53
CA GLU A 85 -2.98 4.67 -43.67
C GLU A 85 -4.39 5.11 -43.29
N VAL A 86 -5.21 4.13 -42.91
CA VAL A 86 -6.55 4.37 -42.36
C VAL A 86 -6.63 3.73 -40.99
N VAL A 87 -7.06 4.53 -40.02
CA VAL A 87 -7.36 4.07 -38.66
C VAL A 87 -8.87 4.14 -38.46
N TYR A 88 -9.48 3.00 -38.16
CA TYR A 88 -10.87 2.95 -37.76
C TYR A 88 -10.98 3.04 -36.25
N LEU A 89 -11.97 3.80 -35.78
CA LEU A 89 -12.33 3.95 -34.37
C LEU A 89 -13.79 3.54 -34.19
N GLN A 90 -14.12 2.94 -33.05
CA GLN A 90 -15.52 2.67 -32.69
C GLN A 90 -16.12 3.81 -31.86
N LYS A 91 -17.37 4.13 -32.18
CA LYS A 91 -18.16 5.16 -31.48
C LYS A 91 -18.90 4.65 -30.25
N ARG A 92 -19.04 3.32 -30.12
CA ARG A 92 -19.78 2.71 -29.02
C ARG A 92 -19.02 2.81 -27.70
N ILE A 93 -19.72 2.47 -26.62
CA ILE A 93 -19.17 2.34 -25.29
C ILE A 93 -18.48 0.98 -25.12
N PHE A 94 -17.37 0.99 -24.41
CA PHE A 94 -16.57 -0.16 -24.00
C PHE A 94 -16.58 -0.31 -22.48
N ASP A 95 -16.59 -1.55 -22.00
CA ASP A 95 -16.35 -1.86 -20.60
C ASP A 95 -14.85 -2.22 -20.44
N GLY A 96 -14.19 -1.61 -19.47
CA GLY A 96 -12.78 -1.85 -19.13
C GLY A 96 -12.64 -2.22 -17.65
N LYS A 97 -11.70 -3.10 -17.34
CA LYS A 97 -11.33 -3.44 -15.95
C LYS A 97 -9.95 -2.89 -15.62
N PHE A 98 -9.81 -2.18 -14.51
CA PHE A 98 -8.51 -1.71 -14.05
C PHE A 98 -8.09 -2.40 -12.75
N GLY A 99 -6.79 -2.40 -12.53
CA GLY A 99 -6.18 -2.95 -11.33
C GLY A 99 -4.78 -2.40 -11.17
N SER A 100 -4.43 -1.99 -9.95
CA SER A 100 -3.08 -1.54 -9.65
C SER A 100 -2.09 -2.70 -9.73
N LYS A 101 -1.08 -2.59 -10.60
CA LYS A 101 0.02 -3.57 -10.73
C LYS A 101 0.90 -3.59 -9.47
N GLN A 102 1.17 -2.40 -8.92
CA GLN A 102 1.99 -2.22 -7.72
C GLN A 102 1.15 -1.65 -6.58
N PRO A 103 1.45 -2.00 -5.32
CA PRO A 103 0.79 -1.39 -4.18
C PRO A 103 1.16 0.09 -4.07
N TYR A 104 0.16 0.92 -3.77
CA TYR A 104 0.34 2.33 -3.48
C TYR A 104 0.50 2.55 -1.99
N GLN A 105 1.57 3.24 -1.59
CA GLN A 105 1.84 3.56 -0.20
C GLN A 105 0.97 4.73 0.26
N PHE A 106 0.02 4.43 1.13
CA PHE A 106 -0.90 5.37 1.73
C PHE A 106 -0.53 5.56 3.20
N ARG A 107 -0.16 6.79 3.60
CA ARG A 107 0.05 7.12 5.00
C ARG A 107 -1.27 7.43 5.69
N ASP A 108 -1.75 6.52 6.51
CA ASP A 108 -2.89 6.67 7.39
C ASP A 108 -2.48 7.25 8.77
N LYS A 109 -3.40 7.97 9.42
CA LYS A 109 -3.14 8.57 10.75
C LYS A 109 -3.16 7.53 11.88
N GLU A 110 -4.01 6.50 11.78
CA GLU A 110 -4.16 5.46 12.78
C GLU A 110 -3.22 4.28 12.52
N PHE A 111 -3.04 3.90 11.24
CA PHE A 111 -2.32 2.69 10.87
C PHE A 111 -0.89 2.92 10.33
N GLY A 112 -0.46 4.18 10.17
CA GLY A 112 0.85 4.50 9.61
C GLY A 112 0.91 4.23 8.11
N MET A 113 1.99 3.62 7.63
CA MET A 113 2.15 3.33 6.19
C MET A 113 1.39 2.06 5.81
N VAL A 114 0.37 2.20 4.95
CA VAL A 114 -0.49 1.11 4.47
C VAL A 114 -0.29 0.96 2.96
N ASN A 115 -0.20 -0.29 2.48
CA ASN A 115 -0.09 -0.60 1.08
C ASN A 115 -1.46 -0.91 0.48
N LEU A 116 -1.99 -0.02 -0.35
CA LEU A 116 -3.30 -0.16 -0.98
C LEU A 116 -3.18 -0.70 -2.40
N ARG A 117 -4.12 -1.58 -2.78
CA ARG A 117 -4.35 -1.91 -4.19
C ARG A 117 -5.78 -1.58 -4.56
N VAL A 118 -5.97 -1.05 -5.76
CA VAL A 118 -7.29 -0.66 -6.26
C VAL A 118 -7.65 -1.49 -7.48
N PHE A 119 -8.92 -1.88 -7.54
CA PHE A 119 -9.49 -2.65 -8.64
C PHE A 119 -10.88 -2.12 -8.95
N GLY A 120 -11.35 -2.33 -10.16
CA GLY A 120 -12.72 -1.98 -10.51
C GLY A 120 -12.96 -1.99 -12.01
N GLU A 121 -14.09 -1.45 -12.40
CA GLU A 121 -14.58 -1.46 -13.77
C GLU A 121 -15.05 -0.06 -14.17
N PHE A 122 -14.87 0.28 -15.43
CA PHE A 122 -15.26 1.58 -15.97
C PHE A 122 -15.80 1.44 -17.39
N ARG A 123 -16.66 2.37 -17.76
CA ARG A 123 -17.20 2.50 -19.12
C ARG A 123 -16.59 3.69 -19.80
N TYR A 124 -16.11 3.50 -21.00
CA TYR A 124 -15.43 4.54 -21.75
C TYR A 124 -15.77 4.48 -23.24
N LYS A 125 -15.61 5.62 -23.91
CA LYS A 125 -15.78 5.75 -25.35
C LYS A 125 -14.83 6.80 -25.91
N VAL A 126 -14.58 6.74 -27.22
CA VAL A 126 -13.92 7.82 -27.94
C VAL A 126 -14.91 8.97 -28.11
N SER A 127 -14.57 10.14 -27.56
CA SER A 127 -15.39 11.35 -27.64
C SER A 127 -14.77 12.43 -28.52
N ALA A 128 -13.43 12.51 -28.56
CA ALA A 128 -12.69 13.41 -29.45
C ALA A 128 -11.68 12.59 -30.27
N PRO A 129 -12.07 12.11 -31.47
CA PRO A 129 -11.20 11.31 -32.35
C PRO A 129 -9.86 11.98 -32.67
N GLU A 130 -9.84 13.31 -32.74
CA GLU A 130 -8.65 14.12 -33.01
C GLU A 130 -7.59 13.93 -31.93
N ASN A 131 -7.97 14.17 -30.67
CA ASN A 131 -7.10 13.98 -29.52
C ASN A 131 -6.68 12.51 -29.40
N PHE A 132 -7.62 11.58 -29.59
CA PHE A 132 -7.35 10.15 -29.53
C PHE A 132 -6.27 9.72 -30.53
N VAL A 133 -6.42 10.08 -31.81
CA VAL A 133 -5.45 9.70 -32.85
C VAL A 133 -4.12 10.41 -32.62
N ASN A 134 -4.12 11.69 -32.29
CA ASN A 134 -2.88 12.43 -32.07
C ASN A 134 -2.06 11.88 -30.89
N GLN A 135 -2.74 11.47 -29.80
CA GLN A 135 -2.06 10.89 -28.64
C GLN A 135 -1.68 9.42 -28.88
N PHE A 136 -2.65 8.55 -29.15
CA PHE A 136 -2.40 7.10 -29.20
C PHE A 136 -1.69 6.67 -30.48
N VAL A 137 -2.12 7.14 -31.64
CA VAL A 137 -1.54 6.72 -32.94
C VAL A 137 -0.34 7.59 -33.31
N GLY A 138 -0.41 8.89 -33.07
CA GLY A 138 0.68 9.82 -33.39
C GLY A 138 1.81 9.77 -32.37
N THR A 139 1.52 10.16 -31.13
CA THR A 139 2.54 10.36 -30.08
C THR A 139 3.08 9.05 -29.53
N PHE A 140 2.18 8.13 -29.14
CA PHE A 140 2.58 6.83 -28.59
C PHE A 140 2.85 5.77 -29.66
N ASN A 141 2.42 6.01 -30.91
CA ASN A 141 2.54 5.08 -32.03
C ASN A 141 1.98 3.67 -31.72
N PHE A 142 0.85 3.62 -31.02
CA PHE A 142 0.14 2.37 -30.77
C PHE A 142 -0.45 1.82 -32.06
N SER A 143 -0.37 0.49 -32.17
CA SER A 143 -0.84 -0.24 -33.34
C SER A 143 -2.07 -1.10 -33.03
N THR A 144 -2.29 -1.39 -31.74
CA THR A 144 -3.34 -2.30 -31.27
C THR A 144 -4.26 -1.64 -30.24
N SER A 145 -5.49 -2.15 -30.15
CA SER A 145 -6.44 -1.74 -29.10
C SER A 145 -5.97 -2.11 -27.70
N ALA A 146 -5.19 -3.18 -27.54
CA ALA A 146 -4.69 -3.62 -26.24
C ALA A 146 -3.73 -2.59 -25.62
N GLU A 147 -2.84 -1.99 -26.42
CA GLU A 147 -1.92 -0.94 -25.97
C GLU A 147 -2.68 0.32 -25.51
N VAL A 148 -3.72 0.71 -26.26
CA VAL A 148 -4.61 1.83 -25.89
C VAL A 148 -5.31 1.53 -24.57
N GLU A 149 -5.90 0.34 -24.46
CA GLU A 149 -6.65 -0.07 -23.28
C GLU A 149 -5.75 -0.14 -22.03
N GLU A 150 -4.53 -0.67 -22.16
CA GLU A 150 -3.56 -0.70 -21.07
C GLU A 150 -3.21 0.71 -20.58
N ARG A 151 -2.96 1.65 -21.51
CA ARG A 151 -2.68 3.04 -21.14
C ARG A 151 -3.85 3.71 -20.42
N ILE A 152 -5.08 3.49 -20.87
CA ILE A 152 -6.28 4.05 -20.24
C ILE A 152 -6.44 3.46 -18.81
N LYS A 153 -6.22 2.15 -18.63
CA LYS A 153 -6.26 1.50 -17.31
C LYS A 153 -5.21 2.06 -16.35
N GLU A 154 -3.99 2.27 -16.83
CA GLU A 154 -2.92 2.86 -16.02
C GLU A 154 -3.27 4.28 -15.58
N GLN A 155 -3.81 5.10 -16.50
CA GLN A 155 -4.25 6.46 -16.18
C GLN A 155 -5.40 6.48 -15.17
N MET A 156 -6.34 5.52 -15.26
CA MET A 156 -7.44 5.39 -14.30
C MET A 156 -6.92 5.08 -12.89
N VAL A 157 -5.96 4.16 -12.77
CA VAL A 157 -5.34 3.82 -11.47
C VAL A 157 -4.64 5.03 -10.86
N ILE A 158 -3.90 5.81 -11.66
CA ILE A 158 -3.24 7.03 -11.20
C ILE A 158 -4.27 8.04 -10.68
N LEU A 159 -5.34 8.28 -11.45
CA LEU A 159 -6.41 9.20 -11.05
C LEU A 159 -7.08 8.79 -9.73
N ILE A 160 -7.32 7.50 -9.54
CA ILE A 160 -7.89 6.98 -8.29
C ILE A 160 -6.95 7.25 -7.12
N TYR A 161 -5.65 6.99 -7.28
CA TYR A 161 -4.69 7.24 -6.21
C TYR A 161 -4.54 8.71 -5.85
N ASP A 162 -4.56 9.59 -6.85
CA ASP A 162 -4.57 11.03 -6.67
C ASP A 162 -5.83 11.46 -5.89
N SER A 163 -7.00 10.95 -6.30
CA SER A 163 -8.27 11.21 -5.62
C SER A 163 -8.29 10.72 -4.17
N LEU A 164 -7.79 9.51 -3.90
CA LEU A 164 -7.65 9.01 -2.54
C LEU A 164 -6.66 9.84 -1.71
N GLY A 165 -5.59 10.34 -2.33
CA GLY A 165 -4.63 11.25 -1.70
C GLY A 165 -5.26 12.56 -1.25
N ASP A 166 -6.11 13.16 -2.07
CA ASP A 166 -6.83 14.39 -1.73
C ASP A 166 -7.86 14.16 -0.63
N MET A 167 -8.66 13.09 -0.74
CA MET A 167 -9.65 12.72 0.29
C MET A 167 -9.00 12.43 1.65
N LYS A 168 -7.77 11.89 1.64
CA LYS A 168 -6.96 11.75 2.85
C LYS A 168 -6.60 13.09 3.48
N ASN A 169 -6.25 14.09 2.66
CA ASN A 169 -5.91 15.43 3.16
C ASN A 169 -7.13 16.09 3.80
N GLU A 170 -8.34 15.75 3.34
CA GLU A 170 -9.63 16.14 3.93
C GLU A 170 -9.99 15.34 5.19
N GLY A 171 -9.20 14.31 5.53
CA GLY A 171 -9.31 13.56 6.77
C GLY A 171 -9.84 12.14 6.63
N MET A 172 -10.12 11.65 5.42
CA MET A 172 -10.56 10.27 5.20
C MET A 172 -9.45 9.27 5.55
N GLY A 173 -9.75 8.34 6.46
CA GLY A 173 -8.86 7.24 6.81
C GLY A 173 -9.08 6.01 5.95
N VAL A 174 -8.14 5.07 6.02
CA VAL A 174 -8.22 3.78 5.32
C VAL A 174 -9.45 2.97 5.74
N ALA A 175 -9.84 3.07 7.01
CA ALA A 175 -11.01 2.38 7.56
C ALA A 175 -12.33 2.87 6.93
N ASP A 176 -12.36 4.10 6.42
CA ASP A 176 -13.58 4.72 5.87
C ASP A 176 -13.82 4.33 4.41
N PHE A 177 -12.81 3.80 3.70
CA PHE A 177 -12.92 3.51 2.26
C PHE A 177 -14.05 2.54 1.95
N ALA A 178 -14.17 1.45 2.71
CA ALA A 178 -15.18 0.41 2.46
C ALA A 178 -16.61 0.96 2.54
N ALA A 179 -16.86 1.91 3.45
CA ALA A 179 -18.17 2.55 3.60
C ALA A 179 -18.42 3.65 2.55
N ASN A 180 -17.37 4.19 1.94
CA ASN A 180 -17.43 5.35 1.05
C ASN A 180 -17.08 5.03 -0.41
N LEU A 181 -17.02 3.76 -0.82
CA LEU A 181 -16.64 3.36 -2.18
C LEU A 181 -17.44 4.09 -3.26
N THR A 182 -18.77 4.18 -3.12
CA THR A 182 -19.63 4.89 -4.08
C THR A 182 -19.30 6.39 -4.14
N ASN A 183 -19.00 7.02 -3.00
CA ASN A 183 -18.62 8.43 -2.96
C ASN A 183 -17.27 8.65 -3.65
N ILE A 184 -16.31 7.76 -3.39
CA ILE A 184 -15.00 7.77 -4.06
C ILE A 184 -15.18 7.59 -5.57
N GLU A 185 -16.03 6.67 -6.01
CA GLU A 185 -16.34 6.46 -7.42
C GLU A 185 -16.86 7.75 -8.08
N GLN A 186 -17.76 8.48 -7.42
CA GLN A 186 -18.29 9.74 -7.94
C GLN A 186 -17.22 10.84 -7.99
N VAL A 187 -16.40 10.98 -6.95
CA VAL A 187 -15.30 11.96 -6.91
C VAL A 187 -14.27 11.69 -8.01
N VAL A 188 -13.92 10.42 -8.22
CA VAL A 188 -13.02 10.05 -9.32
C VAL A 188 -13.69 10.36 -10.66
N LEU A 189 -14.96 10.01 -10.83
CA LEU A 189 -15.70 10.24 -12.08
C LEU A 189 -15.77 11.72 -12.45
N THR A 190 -16.01 12.63 -11.49
CA THR A 190 -16.04 14.08 -11.77
C THR A 190 -14.69 14.63 -12.23
N ARG A 191 -13.59 14.03 -11.80
CA ARG A 191 -12.22 14.40 -12.20
C ARG A 191 -11.78 13.77 -13.52
N THR A 192 -12.47 12.74 -14.03
CA THR A 192 -12.05 12.04 -15.26
C THR A 192 -11.91 12.98 -16.45
N LYS A 193 -12.75 14.02 -16.55
CA LYS A 193 -12.73 14.97 -17.66
C LYS A 193 -11.35 15.61 -17.85
N ASP A 194 -10.77 16.15 -16.78
CA ASP A 194 -9.48 16.86 -16.85
C ASP A 194 -8.32 15.93 -17.23
N HIS A 195 -8.44 14.64 -16.94
CA HIS A 195 -7.39 13.65 -17.19
C HIS A 195 -7.55 12.91 -18.52
N PHE A 196 -8.77 12.72 -19.03
CA PHE A 196 -9.06 11.89 -20.20
C PHE A 196 -9.44 12.68 -21.46
N ASP A 197 -9.88 13.93 -21.35
CA ASP A 197 -10.21 14.76 -22.52
C ASP A 197 -8.99 15.00 -23.43
N LEU A 198 -7.80 15.11 -22.84
CA LEU A 198 -6.53 15.23 -23.57
C LEU A 198 -6.23 13.99 -24.43
N TYR A 199 -6.73 12.83 -24.03
CA TYR A 199 -6.65 11.57 -24.78
C TYR A 199 -7.85 11.34 -25.69
N GLY A 200 -8.83 12.26 -25.71
CA GLY A 200 -10.06 12.13 -26.48
C GLY A 200 -10.98 11.00 -26.00
N ILE A 201 -10.87 10.64 -24.72
CA ILE A 201 -11.67 9.59 -24.08
C ILE A 201 -12.62 10.23 -23.09
N THR A 202 -13.85 9.76 -23.07
CA THR A 202 -14.79 10.05 -21.99
C THR A 202 -15.03 8.81 -21.17
N ILE A 203 -15.00 8.96 -19.85
CA ILE A 203 -15.39 7.91 -18.90
C ILE A 203 -16.84 8.18 -18.52
N ASP A 204 -17.76 7.32 -18.96
CA ASP A 204 -19.20 7.47 -18.71
C ASP A 204 -19.60 6.93 -17.33
N LYS A 205 -18.86 5.95 -16.81
CA LYS A 205 -19.16 5.32 -15.51
C LYS A 205 -17.90 4.74 -14.88
N LEU A 206 -17.80 4.82 -13.56
CA LEU A 206 -16.92 4.05 -12.71
C LEU A 206 -17.78 3.21 -11.76
N SER A 207 -17.45 1.94 -11.59
CA SER A 207 -18.20 1.04 -10.69
C SER A 207 -17.39 -0.16 -10.22
N GLY A 208 -17.80 -0.73 -9.10
CA GLY A 208 -17.17 -1.91 -8.54
C GLY A 208 -15.76 -1.60 -8.02
N LEU A 209 -15.53 -0.36 -7.60
CA LEU A 209 -14.27 0.04 -6.98
C LEU A 209 -14.07 -0.79 -5.72
N TYR A 210 -12.91 -1.44 -5.64
CA TYR A 210 -12.49 -2.24 -4.51
C TYR A 210 -11.08 -1.83 -4.11
N VAL A 211 -10.90 -1.49 -2.83
CA VAL A 211 -9.62 -1.14 -2.24
C VAL A 211 -9.18 -2.29 -1.33
N SER A 212 -8.16 -3.03 -1.74
CA SER A 212 -7.57 -4.09 -0.95
C SER A 212 -6.67 -3.50 0.13
N LEU A 213 -6.93 -3.89 1.38
CA LEU A 213 -6.16 -3.53 2.56
C LEU A 213 -5.26 -4.71 2.99
N PRO A 214 -4.08 -4.45 3.59
CA PRO A 214 -3.29 -5.49 4.23
C PRO A 214 -4.08 -6.19 5.35
N GLU A 215 -3.85 -7.49 5.55
CA GLU A 215 -4.59 -8.32 6.52
C GLU A 215 -4.49 -7.77 7.96
N GLU A 216 -3.34 -7.18 8.32
CA GLU A 216 -3.12 -6.54 9.62
C GLU A 216 -4.08 -5.36 9.85
N VAL A 217 -4.27 -4.53 8.83
CA VAL A 217 -5.19 -3.40 8.87
C VAL A 217 -6.63 -3.90 8.88
N GLN A 218 -6.95 -4.91 8.07
CA GLN A 218 -8.28 -5.52 8.06
C GLN A 218 -8.66 -6.06 9.44
N LYS A 219 -7.76 -6.83 10.08
CA LYS A 219 -7.96 -7.34 11.45
C LYS A 219 -8.14 -6.22 12.47
N ALA A 220 -7.37 -5.15 12.35
CA ALA A 220 -7.47 -4.02 13.27
C ALA A 220 -8.78 -3.24 13.09
N VAL A 221 -9.24 -3.06 11.84
CA VAL A 221 -10.55 -2.47 11.52
C VAL A 221 -11.69 -3.35 12.04
N ASP A 222 -11.64 -4.65 11.78
CA ASP A 222 -12.64 -5.62 12.25
C ASP A 222 -12.70 -5.67 13.79
N LEU A 223 -11.53 -5.63 14.45
CA LEU A 223 -11.41 -5.56 15.90
C LEU A 223 -12.06 -4.27 16.44
N LYS A 224 -11.70 -3.11 15.90
CA LYS A 224 -12.24 -1.81 16.31
C LYS A 224 -13.76 -1.75 16.09
N SER A 225 -14.24 -2.27 14.97
CA SER A 225 -15.67 -2.40 14.67
C SER A 225 -16.37 -3.28 15.70
N SER A 226 -15.80 -4.46 15.99
CA SER A 226 -16.37 -5.38 17.00
C SER A 226 -16.46 -4.75 18.39
N MET A 227 -15.41 -4.02 18.82
CA MET A 227 -15.41 -3.30 20.09
C MET A 227 -16.47 -2.19 20.14
N THR A 228 -16.63 -1.46 19.04
CA THR A 228 -17.62 -0.38 18.92
C THR A 228 -19.04 -0.92 19.01
N ILE A 229 -19.33 -2.02 18.29
CA ILE A 229 -20.64 -2.69 18.31
C ILE A 229 -20.96 -3.24 19.71
N LEU A 230 -19.97 -3.83 20.37
CA LEU A 230 -20.12 -4.43 21.69
C LEU A 230 -20.12 -3.40 22.83
N GLY A 231 -19.88 -2.11 22.54
CA GLY A 231 -19.69 -1.07 23.56
C GLY A 231 -18.53 -1.38 24.51
N ALA A 232 -17.60 -2.24 24.08
CA ALA A 232 -16.57 -2.81 24.91
C ALA A 232 -15.25 -2.05 24.75
N ASN A 233 -14.62 -1.70 25.86
CA ASN A 233 -13.28 -1.11 25.83
C ASN A 233 -12.22 -2.20 25.52
N TYR A 234 -11.03 -1.78 25.08
CA TYR A 234 -9.95 -2.69 24.70
C TYR A 234 -9.59 -3.68 25.83
N MET A 235 -9.67 -3.23 27.08
CA MET A 235 -9.47 -4.06 28.27
C MET A 235 -10.52 -5.18 28.40
N GLN A 236 -11.80 -4.87 28.18
CA GLN A 236 -12.87 -5.88 28.21
C GLN A 236 -12.71 -6.90 27.08
N TYR A 237 -12.29 -6.45 25.89
CA TYR A 237 -12.05 -7.34 24.76
C TYR A 237 -10.87 -8.31 25.03
N GLN A 238 -9.72 -7.79 25.50
CA GLN A 238 -8.59 -8.64 25.88
C GLN A 238 -8.95 -9.60 27.02
N THR A 239 -9.71 -9.15 28.02
CA THR A 239 -10.18 -10.02 29.11
C THR A 239 -11.06 -11.15 28.57
N GLY A 240 -11.98 -10.85 27.65
CA GLY A 240 -12.84 -11.85 27.02
C GLY A 240 -12.08 -12.85 26.14
N GLN A 241 -11.08 -12.39 25.38
CA GLN A 241 -10.17 -13.25 24.61
C GLN A 241 -9.38 -14.19 25.52
N ALA A 242 -8.78 -13.66 26.60
CA ALA A 242 -8.03 -14.48 27.57
C ALA A 242 -8.92 -15.53 28.26
N MET A 243 -10.17 -15.18 28.59
CA MET A 243 -11.15 -16.15 29.10
C MET A 243 -11.50 -17.23 28.06
N ARG A 244 -11.61 -16.86 26.78
CA ARG A 244 -11.91 -17.80 25.69
C ARG A 244 -10.74 -18.72 25.36
N GLU A 245 -9.51 -18.22 25.35
CA GLU A 245 -8.29 -19.01 25.18
C GLU A 245 -8.06 -19.96 26.36
N ALA A 246 -8.37 -19.52 27.59
CA ALA A 246 -8.35 -20.38 28.77
C ALA A 246 -9.42 -21.49 28.68
N ALA A 247 -10.59 -21.21 28.10
CA ALA A 247 -11.65 -22.19 27.90
C ALA A 247 -11.36 -23.18 26.74
N THR A 248 -10.63 -22.75 25.70
CA THR A 248 -10.31 -23.55 24.51
C THR A 248 -8.99 -24.32 24.60
N ASN A 249 -8.18 -24.09 25.64
CA ASN A 249 -7.02 -24.90 26.01
C ASN A 249 -7.28 -25.75 27.29
N PRO A 250 -8.19 -26.74 27.26
CA PRO A 250 -8.46 -27.60 28.42
C PRO A 250 -7.29 -28.54 28.79
N SER A 251 -6.26 -28.68 27.94
CA SER A 251 -5.06 -29.47 28.21
C SER A 251 -4.05 -28.77 29.14
N GLY A 252 -4.24 -27.48 29.40
CA GLY A 252 -3.49 -26.69 30.40
C GLY A 252 -4.08 -26.80 31.80
N GLY A 253 -4.29 -28.02 32.30
CA GLY A 253 -4.51 -28.30 33.71
C GLY A 253 -5.77 -27.70 34.33
N ALA A 254 -6.81 -28.53 34.47
CA ALA A 254 -7.98 -28.34 35.32
C ALA A 254 -7.66 -28.26 36.85
N ALA A 255 -6.48 -27.77 37.23
CA ALA A 255 -6.02 -27.57 38.61
C ALA A 255 -5.73 -26.09 38.95
N GLY A 256 -5.98 -25.14 38.03
CA GLY A 256 -5.79 -23.70 38.25
C GLY A 256 -7.07 -22.86 38.40
N VAL A 257 -8.24 -23.44 38.15
CA VAL A 257 -9.51 -22.70 38.01
C VAL A 257 -10.11 -22.27 39.37
N GLY A 258 -9.50 -22.65 40.50
CA GLY A 258 -9.97 -22.27 41.84
C GLY A 258 -9.50 -20.90 42.36
N VAL A 259 -8.58 -20.19 41.69
CA VAL A 259 -7.92 -19.00 42.26
C VAL A 259 -8.10 -17.70 41.43
N GLY A 260 -8.55 -17.80 40.17
CA GLY A 260 -8.61 -16.65 39.26
C GLY A 260 -9.87 -15.78 39.33
N VAL A 261 -10.99 -16.31 39.82
CA VAL A 261 -12.29 -15.59 39.83
C VAL A 261 -12.55 -14.89 41.19
N GLY A 262 -11.90 -15.32 42.27
CA GLY A 262 -12.05 -14.73 43.61
C GLY A 262 -11.17 -13.51 43.89
N ALA A 263 -10.13 -13.26 43.08
CA ALA A 263 -9.17 -12.18 43.31
C ALA A 263 -9.56 -10.83 42.66
N GLY A 264 -10.50 -10.83 41.71
CA GLY A 264 -10.95 -9.62 41.00
C GLY A 264 -11.97 -8.76 41.74
N ILE A 265 -12.67 -9.32 42.75
CA ILE A 265 -13.70 -8.61 43.53
C ILE A 265 -13.13 -8.07 44.84
N GLY A 266 -12.06 -8.66 45.38
CA GLY A 266 -11.43 -8.26 46.64
C GLY A 266 -10.64 -6.94 46.59
N MET A 267 -10.16 -6.52 45.42
CA MET A 267 -9.42 -5.26 45.25
C MET A 267 -10.30 -4.03 44.97
N GLY A 268 -11.63 -4.20 44.86
CA GLY A 268 -12.58 -3.08 44.71
C GLY A 268 -12.87 -2.36 46.02
N TYR A 269 -12.79 -3.05 47.17
CA TYR A 269 -13.12 -2.48 48.48
C TYR A 269 -12.00 -1.63 49.08
N GLN A 270 -10.75 -1.81 48.65
CA GLN A 270 -9.63 -1.04 49.18
C GLN A 270 -9.42 0.31 48.46
N MET A 271 -10.04 0.51 47.29
CA MET A 271 -9.97 1.75 46.50
C MET A 271 -11.05 2.78 46.86
N MET A 272 -12.09 2.41 47.61
CA MET A 272 -13.16 3.34 48.06
C MET A 272 -12.83 4.07 49.38
N GLY A 273 -11.69 3.78 50.01
CA GLY A 273 -11.25 4.42 51.27
C GLY A 273 -10.35 5.65 51.10
N ALA A 274 -9.94 5.99 49.88
CA ALA A 274 -8.95 7.06 49.63
C ALA A 274 -9.56 8.39 49.15
N MET A 275 -10.89 8.54 49.21
CA MET A 275 -11.61 9.71 48.66
C MET A 275 -12.05 10.73 49.72
N GLN A 276 -11.30 10.87 50.82
CA GLN A 276 -11.59 11.90 51.83
C GLN A 276 -10.35 12.70 52.24
N THR A 277 -10.55 14.02 52.22
CA THR A 277 -9.73 15.14 52.73
C THR A 277 -8.58 15.68 51.86
N PRO A 278 -8.65 16.96 51.40
CA PRO A 278 -7.52 17.68 50.85
C PRO A 278 -6.82 18.50 51.95
N GLN A 279 -5.49 18.44 52.03
CA GLN A 279 -4.69 19.41 52.79
C GLN A 279 -3.45 19.82 51.97
N PRO A 280 -3.06 21.11 51.97
CA PRO A 280 -2.11 21.65 50.99
C PRO A 280 -0.68 21.77 51.55
N GLY A 281 0.32 21.53 50.69
CA GLY A 281 1.68 22.00 50.96
C GLY A 281 2.82 21.27 50.26
N GLN A 282 3.41 21.94 49.26
CA GLN A 282 4.86 22.08 49.04
C GLN A 282 5.68 20.96 48.34
N PRO A 283 6.88 21.27 47.77
CA PRO A 283 7.11 21.24 46.32
C PRO A 283 7.81 19.98 45.79
N ALA A 284 7.66 19.79 44.47
CA ALA A 284 8.14 18.66 43.68
C ALA A 284 9.66 18.44 43.72
N GLN A 285 10.05 17.20 43.97
CA GLN A 285 11.41 16.69 43.88
C GLN A 285 11.50 15.71 42.70
N VAL A 286 12.35 16.04 41.72
CA VAL A 286 12.59 15.27 40.50
C VAL A 286 13.21 13.91 40.82
N ALA A 287 12.46 12.83 40.54
CA ALA A 287 12.92 11.45 40.65
C ALA A 287 13.70 11.03 39.39
N ALA A 288 14.92 10.51 39.59
CA ALA A 288 15.79 10.00 38.54
C ALA A 288 15.21 8.72 37.90
N ALA A 289 15.30 8.63 36.56
CA ALA A 289 14.79 7.50 35.78
C ALA A 289 15.62 6.21 36.03
N PRO A 290 14.97 5.02 36.07
CA PRO A 290 15.64 3.75 36.28
C PRO A 290 16.53 3.35 35.10
N PRO A 291 17.64 2.61 35.34
CA PRO A 291 18.60 2.22 34.30
C PRO A 291 17.97 1.28 33.26
N GLN A 292 18.30 1.49 31.98
CA GLN A 292 17.82 0.72 30.82
C GLN A 292 18.97 0.03 30.07
N ILE A 293 18.66 -1.08 29.37
CA ILE A 293 19.57 -1.85 28.53
C ILE A 293 19.05 -1.89 27.08
N ALA A 294 19.90 -1.61 26.11
CA ALA A 294 19.55 -1.68 24.69
C ALA A 294 19.57 -3.13 24.18
N CYS A 295 18.55 -3.52 23.43
CA CYS A 295 18.49 -4.84 22.80
C CYS A 295 19.51 -4.95 21.66
N GLN A 296 20.39 -5.95 21.72
CA GLN A 296 21.41 -6.19 20.69
C GLN A 296 20.83 -6.60 19.32
N LYS A 297 19.55 -7.00 19.26
CA LYS A 297 18.88 -7.45 18.03
C LYS A 297 18.10 -6.34 17.32
N CYS A 298 17.47 -5.43 18.06
CA CYS A 298 16.58 -4.40 17.49
C CYS A 298 16.82 -2.98 18.04
N GLY A 299 17.76 -2.79 18.96
CA GLY A 299 18.12 -1.48 19.51
C GLY A 299 17.15 -0.90 20.54
N VAL A 300 15.99 -1.52 20.77
CA VAL A 300 15.00 -1.03 21.74
C VAL A 300 15.57 -1.01 23.16
N LEU A 301 15.37 0.09 23.88
CA LEU A 301 15.74 0.20 25.30
C LEU A 301 14.72 -0.53 26.17
N ASN A 302 15.21 -1.39 27.05
CA ASN A 302 14.42 -2.23 27.93
C ASN A 302 14.81 -1.96 29.38
N PRO A 303 13.89 -2.09 30.35
CA PRO A 303 14.26 -2.15 31.76
C PRO A 303 15.23 -3.31 32.01
N GLN A 304 16.23 -3.13 32.90
CA GLN A 304 17.21 -4.19 33.18
C GLN A 304 16.60 -5.45 33.84
N THR A 305 15.35 -5.38 34.31
CA THR A 305 14.58 -6.52 34.81
C THR A 305 14.08 -7.45 33.70
N ASN A 306 14.09 -7.00 32.44
CA ASN A 306 13.52 -7.78 31.34
C ASN A 306 14.48 -8.88 30.87
N LYS A 307 14.03 -10.13 30.94
CA LYS A 307 14.74 -11.30 30.37
C LYS A 307 14.62 -11.38 28.83
N PHE A 308 13.60 -10.75 28.28
CA PHE A 308 13.32 -10.69 26.84
C PHE A 308 13.06 -9.25 26.42
N CYS A 309 13.50 -8.88 25.22
CA CYS A 309 13.22 -7.58 24.65
C CYS A 309 11.71 -7.40 24.40
N SER A 310 11.13 -6.32 24.92
CA SER A 310 9.72 -5.95 24.72
C SER A 310 9.38 -5.62 23.27
N GLY A 311 10.37 -5.25 22.44
CA GLY A 311 10.15 -4.91 21.04
C GLY A 311 10.21 -6.11 20.08
N CYS A 312 11.19 -7.02 20.25
CA CYS A 312 11.42 -8.09 19.28
C CYS A 312 11.46 -9.51 19.88
N GLY A 313 11.21 -9.66 21.18
CA GLY A 313 11.23 -10.96 21.88
C GLY A 313 12.61 -11.62 22.01
N GLY A 314 13.69 -10.94 21.61
CA GLY A 314 15.05 -11.48 21.71
C GLY A 314 15.49 -11.63 23.17
N LYS A 315 16.15 -12.74 23.52
CA LYS A 315 16.73 -12.95 24.86
C LYS A 315 17.75 -11.84 25.14
N LEU A 316 17.55 -11.13 26.25
CA LEU A 316 18.54 -10.20 26.78
C LEU A 316 19.48 -11.04 27.65
N GLY A 317 20.76 -11.08 27.31
CA GLY A 317 21.77 -11.98 27.90
C GLY A 317 22.15 -11.60 29.32
N VAL A 318 21.24 -11.79 30.28
CA VAL A 318 21.51 -11.59 31.71
C VAL A 318 21.94 -12.91 32.35
N THR A 319 23.26 -13.03 32.56
CA THR A 319 23.86 -14.11 33.36
C THR A 319 23.51 -13.90 34.82
N MET A 320 23.00 -14.94 35.47
CA MET A 320 22.68 -14.93 36.91
C MET A 320 23.81 -15.62 37.67
N VAL A 321 24.33 -14.97 38.71
CA VAL A 321 25.34 -15.49 39.64
C VAL A 321 24.79 -15.48 41.07
N PRO A 322 25.14 -16.43 41.93
CA PRO A 322 24.66 -16.44 43.31
C PRO A 322 25.24 -15.26 44.11
N CYS A 323 24.39 -14.60 44.89
CA CYS A 323 24.78 -13.45 45.71
C CYS A 323 25.84 -13.84 46.75
N PRO A 324 26.96 -13.10 46.88
CA PRO A 324 27.99 -13.38 47.88
C PRO A 324 27.50 -13.34 49.33
N ASN A 325 26.42 -12.60 49.61
CA ASN A 325 25.93 -12.35 50.97
C ASN A 325 24.76 -13.27 51.38
N CYS A 326 23.82 -13.55 50.48
CA CYS A 326 22.61 -14.34 50.80
C CYS A 326 22.41 -15.57 49.91
N LYS A 327 23.32 -15.81 48.95
CA LYS A 327 23.33 -16.93 48.01
C LYS A 327 22.15 -17.02 47.04
N LYS A 328 21.18 -16.10 47.08
CA LYS A 328 20.13 -16.01 46.06
C LYS A 328 20.69 -15.47 44.74
N ASP A 329 20.12 -15.92 43.63
CA ASP A 329 20.58 -15.55 42.29
C ASP A 329 20.40 -14.04 42.02
N ILE A 330 21.49 -13.39 41.62
CA ILE A 330 21.54 -11.97 41.24
C ILE A 330 22.14 -11.84 39.85
N GLN A 331 21.86 -10.74 39.16
CA GLN A 331 22.50 -10.49 37.87
C GLN A 331 23.99 -10.18 38.03
N GLU A 332 24.82 -10.75 37.16
CA GLU A 332 26.25 -10.49 37.11
C GLU A 332 26.49 -8.99 36.86
N GLY A 333 27.23 -8.33 37.76
CA GLY A 333 27.47 -6.88 37.71
C GLY A 333 26.44 -6.00 38.43
N ALA A 334 25.37 -6.55 39.04
CA ALA A 334 24.50 -5.79 39.93
C ALA A 334 25.32 -5.22 41.09
N LYS A 335 25.16 -3.94 41.46
CA LYS A 335 25.91 -3.27 42.57
C LYS A 335 25.34 -3.58 43.96
N PHE A 336 24.05 -3.91 44.03
CA PHE A 336 23.33 -4.25 45.26
C PHE A 336 22.46 -5.47 45.01
N CYS A 337 22.33 -6.33 46.01
CA CYS A 337 21.46 -7.50 45.92
C CYS A 337 20.00 -7.07 46.15
N PRO A 338 19.09 -7.26 45.18
CA PRO A 338 17.68 -6.89 45.33
C PRO A 338 16.95 -7.68 46.42
N GLU A 339 17.48 -8.85 46.81
CA GLU A 339 16.86 -9.73 47.80
C GLU A 339 17.28 -9.43 49.25
N CYS A 340 18.48 -8.89 49.47
CA CYS A 340 18.97 -8.61 50.84
C CYS A 340 19.47 -7.18 51.05
N GLY A 341 19.43 -6.33 50.02
CA GLY A 341 19.84 -4.92 50.05
C GLY A 341 21.35 -4.69 50.21
N LYS A 342 22.16 -5.73 50.41
CA LYS A 342 23.61 -5.59 50.64
C LYS A 342 24.37 -5.39 49.32
N PRO A 343 25.44 -4.57 49.31
CA PRO A 343 26.30 -4.42 48.16
C PRO A 343 26.95 -5.76 47.80
N THR A 344 27.04 -6.02 46.50
CA THR A 344 27.55 -7.26 45.90
C THR A 344 29.05 -7.17 45.62
N THR A 345 29.61 -5.96 45.67
CA THR A 345 31.04 -5.69 45.59
C THR A 345 31.69 -6.00 46.94
N VAL A 346 32.51 -7.06 46.97
CA VAL A 346 33.36 -7.35 48.13
C VAL A 346 34.59 -6.43 48.05
N PRO A 347 34.96 -5.70 49.10
CA PRO A 347 36.16 -4.86 49.09
C PRO A 347 37.42 -5.70 48.85
N THR A 348 38.27 -5.27 47.92
CA THR A 348 39.50 -5.94 47.53
C THR A 348 40.73 -5.10 47.89
N LYS A 349 41.82 -5.76 48.28
CA LYS A 349 43.18 -5.20 48.39
C LYS A 349 44.07 -5.73 47.26
N LYS A 350 44.98 -4.88 46.78
CA LYS A 350 45.99 -5.24 45.78
C LYS A 350 47.09 -6.08 46.43
N CYS A 351 47.45 -7.21 45.82
CA CYS A 351 48.63 -7.97 46.25
C CYS A 351 49.91 -7.18 45.93
N ALA A 352 50.74 -6.91 46.95
CA ALA A 352 52.01 -6.19 46.78
C ALA A 352 53.04 -6.92 45.88
N LYS A 353 52.88 -8.23 45.66
CA LYS A 353 53.82 -9.06 44.88
C LYS A 353 53.43 -9.22 43.41
N CYS A 354 52.14 -9.39 43.10
CA CYS A 354 51.68 -9.65 41.72
C CYS A 354 50.64 -8.65 41.22
N GLY A 355 50.18 -7.72 42.05
CA GLY A 355 49.21 -6.68 41.67
C GLY A 355 47.78 -7.16 41.46
N ALA A 356 47.50 -8.46 41.67
CA ALA A 356 46.15 -9.03 41.56
C ALA A 356 45.26 -8.55 42.71
N ASP A 357 43.97 -8.35 42.42
CA ASP A 357 42.96 -7.97 43.41
C ASP A 357 42.56 -9.20 44.24
N ALA A 358 42.59 -9.06 45.56
CA ALA A 358 42.21 -10.11 46.49
C ALA A 358 41.23 -9.58 47.54
N PRO A 359 40.24 -10.34 48.01
CA PRO A 359 39.30 -9.88 49.03
C PRO A 359 40.04 -9.39 50.29
N GLU A 360 39.61 -8.30 50.93
CA GLU A 360 40.28 -7.77 52.15
C GLU A 360 40.43 -8.82 53.25
N THR A 361 39.47 -9.74 53.36
CA THR A 361 39.46 -10.82 54.37
C THR A 361 40.46 -11.95 54.09
N SER A 362 41.10 -11.96 52.92
CA SER A 362 42.03 -13.02 52.54
C SER A 362 43.44 -12.79 53.10
N LYS A 363 43.96 -13.82 53.80
CA LYS A 363 45.34 -13.85 54.33
C LYS A 363 46.38 -14.20 53.26
N PHE A 364 45.94 -14.82 52.16
CA PHE A 364 46.81 -15.27 51.05
C PHE A 364 46.20 -14.88 49.71
N CYS A 365 47.07 -14.55 48.74
CA CYS A 365 46.68 -14.11 47.41
C CYS A 365 46.12 -15.28 46.62
N PRO A 366 44.86 -15.21 46.15
CA PRO A 366 44.26 -16.30 45.38
C PRO A 366 44.97 -16.55 44.04
N SER A 367 45.70 -15.56 43.50
CA SER A 367 46.41 -15.69 42.23
C SER A 367 47.85 -16.22 42.35
N CYS A 368 48.56 -15.95 43.46
CA CYS A 368 49.98 -16.34 43.59
C CYS A 368 50.32 -17.10 44.88
N GLY A 369 49.36 -17.32 45.77
CA GLY A 369 49.52 -18.10 47.02
C GLY A 369 50.33 -17.42 48.13
N LYS A 370 50.94 -16.26 47.89
CA LYS A 370 51.71 -15.53 48.91
C LYS A 370 50.81 -14.77 49.88
N ALA A 371 51.27 -14.58 51.11
CA ALA A 371 50.54 -13.81 52.11
C ALA A 371 50.28 -12.35 51.64
N LEU A 372 49.09 -11.83 51.94
CA LEU A 372 48.59 -10.52 51.47
C LEU A 372 48.63 -9.42 52.51
#